data_AF-A0A838FX03-F1
#
_entry.id   AF-A0A838FX03-F1
#
_cell.length_a   1.000
_cell.length_b   1.000
_cell.length_c   1.000
_cell.angle_alpha   90.00
_cell.angle_beta   90.00
_cell.angle_gamma   90.00
#
_symmetry.space_group_name_H-M   'P 1'
#
loop_
_entity.id
_entity.type
_entity.pdbx_description
1 polymer ?
#
loop_
_entity_poly.entity_id
_entity_poly.type
_entity_poly.pdbx_seq_one_letter_code
_entity_poly.pdbx_strand_id
1 'polypeptide(L)'
;MRDFPPTFATFLPEAGGEVATHPDIRSPGAFLRWHLGQQPGVIAAATFVGFLWQLPLTLGPWLVGKAVDEGILAGSSSDLLRWAGLLGLVTVIGAVFGIAMHTLVVRSWLIALYGT
;
A
#
# COMPACT_ATOMS: atom_id res chain seq x y z
N MET A 1 13.57 5.97 -6.32
CA MET A 1 14.74 5.09 -6.11
C MET A 1 16.01 5.94 -5.98
N ARG A 2 16.05 6.87 -5.03
CA ARG A 2 17.27 7.66 -4.75
C ARG A 2 18.07 7.10 -3.57
N ASP A 3 17.59 6.00 -3.00
CA ASP A 3 18.05 5.45 -1.73
C ASP A 3 18.62 4.03 -1.96
N PHE A 4 19.10 3.79 -3.19
CA PHE A 4 19.75 2.56 -3.61
C PHE A 4 21.18 2.88 -4.08
N PRO A 5 22.21 2.12 -3.64
CA PRO A 5 22.11 0.94 -2.77
C PRO A 5 21.76 1.29 -1.31
N PRO A 6 21.17 0.35 -0.54
CA PRO A 6 20.89 0.55 0.88
C PRO A 6 22.18 0.77 1.67
N THR A 7 22.12 1.64 2.69
CA THR A 7 23.26 1.97 3.58
C THR A 7 23.57 0.90 4.62
N PHE A 8 22.74 -0.14 4.72
CA PHE A 8 22.95 -1.27 5.62
C PHE A 8 23.54 -2.43 4.81
N ALA A 9 24.79 -2.80 5.13
CA ALA A 9 25.46 -3.93 4.55
C ALA A 9 25.43 -5.09 5.55
N THR A 10 24.65 -6.13 5.27
CA THR A 10 24.45 -7.24 6.21
C THR A 10 25.48 -8.36 6.05
N PHE A 11 26.08 -8.50 4.86
CA PHE A 11 27.01 -9.60 4.53
C PHE A 11 28.46 -9.15 4.35
N LEU A 12 28.71 -7.84 4.19
CA LEU A 12 30.04 -7.27 4.11
C LEU A 12 30.12 -6.08 5.06
N PRO A 13 31.05 -6.06 6.03
CA PRO A 13 31.22 -4.89 6.88
C PRO A 13 31.82 -3.77 6.03
N GLU A 14 30.98 -2.88 5.49
CA GLU A 14 31.47 -1.57 5.11
C GLU A 14 31.85 -0.83 6.39
N ALA A 15 33.07 -0.31 6.41
CA ALA A 15 33.64 0.42 7.53
C ALA A 15 32.82 1.70 7.81
N GLY A 16 31.75 1.58 8.60
CA GLY A 16 30.95 2.72 9.06
C GLY A 16 29.42 2.52 9.13
N GLY A 17 28.87 1.39 8.66
CA GLY A 17 27.44 1.10 8.77
C GLY A 17 27.06 0.48 10.12
N GLU A 18 25.90 0.86 10.69
CA GLU A 18 25.35 0.15 11.86
C GLU A 18 25.16 -1.34 11.52
N VAL A 19 25.69 -2.21 12.37
CA VAL A 19 25.55 -3.67 12.23
C VAL A 19 24.07 -4.01 12.34
N ALA A 20 23.46 -4.44 11.24
CA ALA A 20 22.10 -4.97 11.26
C ALA A 20 22.02 -6.07 12.32
N THR A 21 21.04 -5.96 13.23
CA THR A 21 20.81 -6.98 14.27
C THR A 21 20.76 -8.37 13.64
N HIS A 22 21.41 -9.37 14.24
CA HIS A 22 21.44 -10.72 13.66
C HIS A 22 20.02 -11.26 13.40
N PRO A 23 19.78 -11.91 12.23
CA PRO A 23 18.46 -12.45 11.88
C PRO A 23 17.99 -13.50 12.89
N ASP A 24 16.74 -13.36 13.34
CA ASP A 24 16.14 -14.30 14.28
C ASP A 24 15.65 -15.58 13.57
N ILE A 25 16.53 -16.56 13.48
CA ILE A 25 16.27 -17.84 12.77
C ILE A 25 15.65 -18.94 13.64
N ARG A 26 15.19 -18.63 14.86
CA ARG A 26 14.66 -19.63 15.80
C ARG A 26 13.37 -20.30 15.31
N SER A 27 12.63 -19.63 14.43
CA SER A 27 11.44 -20.16 13.73
C SER A 27 11.10 -19.29 12.52
N PRO A 28 10.31 -19.80 11.55
CA PRO A 28 9.86 -18.99 10.40
C PRO A 28 9.15 -17.69 10.81
N GLY A 29 8.28 -17.75 11.82
CA GLY A 29 7.56 -16.57 12.31
C GLY A 29 8.46 -15.55 13.03
N ALA A 30 9.48 -16.02 13.74
CA ALA A 30 10.47 -15.14 14.37
C ALA A 30 11.30 -14.39 13.32
N PHE A 31 11.71 -15.10 12.26
CA PHE A 31 12.42 -14.53 11.13
C PHE A 31 11.59 -13.47 10.42
N LEU A 32 10.32 -13.75 10.10
CA LEU A 32 9.43 -12.78 9.45
C LEU A 32 9.20 -11.53 10.31
N ARG A 33 9.01 -11.68 11.62
CA ARG A 33 8.86 -10.53 12.51
C ARG A 33 10.13 -9.68 12.58
N TRP A 34 11.29 -10.32 12.71
CA TRP A 34 12.58 -9.63 12.68
C TRP A 34 12.74 -8.84 11.37
N HIS A 35 12.40 -9.48 10.25
CA HIS A 35 12.51 -8.93 8.91
C HIS A 35 11.59 -7.73 8.68
N LEU A 36 10.31 -7.84 9.04
CA LEU A 36 9.38 -6.70 8.98
C LEU A 36 9.82 -5.56 9.89
N GLY A 37 10.43 -5.88 11.03
CA GLY A 37 11.01 -4.92 11.97
C GLY A 37 12.17 -4.10 11.40
N GLN A 38 12.83 -4.56 10.32
CA GLN A 38 13.89 -3.79 9.66
C GLN A 38 13.36 -2.71 8.71
N GLN A 39 12.06 -2.72 8.38
CA GLN A 39 11.47 -1.76 7.42
C GLN A 39 10.14 -1.13 7.89
N PRO A 40 10.08 -0.59 9.12
CA PRO A 40 8.82 -0.09 9.71
C PRO A 40 8.19 1.04 8.89
N GLY A 41 8.99 1.90 8.27
CA GLY A 41 8.49 2.97 7.41
C GLY A 41 7.82 2.47 6.13
N VAL A 42 8.35 1.40 5.50
CA VAL A 42 7.73 0.77 4.33
C VAL A 42 6.40 0.14 4.72
N ILE A 43 6.38 -0.58 5.84
CA ILE A 43 5.17 -1.23 6.35
C ILE A 43 4.11 -0.20 6.70
N ALA A 44 4.44 0.85 7.46
CA ALA A 44 3.50 1.90 7.82
C ALA A 44 2.91 2.60 6.57
N ALA A 45 3.75 2.93 5.59
CA ALA A 45 3.30 3.54 4.34
C ALA A 45 2.41 2.59 3.53
N ALA A 46 2.80 1.31 3.41
CA ALA A 46 2.04 0.31 2.66
C ALA A 46 0.68 0.03 3.30
N THR A 47 0.62 -0.02 4.64
CA THR A 47 -0.63 -0.15 5.38
C THR A 47 -1.54 1.05 5.14
N PHE A 48 -1.05 2.28 5.29
CA PHE A 48 -1.84 3.49 5.07
C PHE A 48 -2.38 3.59 3.65
N VAL A 49 -1.51 3.41 2.65
CA VAL A 49 -1.89 3.41 1.24
C VAL A 49 -2.85 2.26 0.92
N GLY A 50 -2.63 1.09 1.52
CA GLY A 50 -3.50 -0.08 1.41
C GLY A 50 -4.93 0.20 1.88
N PHE A 51 -5.11 0.96 2.96
CA PHE A 51 -6.44 1.39 3.41
C PHE A 51 -7.14 2.28 2.37
N LEU A 52 -6.43 3.23 1.78
CA LEU A 52 -7.00 4.14 0.78
C LEU A 52 -7.33 3.44 -0.55
N TRP A 53 -6.54 2.42 -0.90
CA TRP A 53 -6.82 1.56 -2.06
C TRP A 53 -8.16 0.80 -1.94
N GLN A 54 -8.65 0.55 -0.72
CA GLN A 54 -9.91 -0.19 -0.50
C GLN A 54 -11.18 0.64 -0.77
N LEU A 55 -11.06 1.97 -0.90
CA LEU A 55 -12.23 2.85 -1.00
C LEU A 55 -13.23 2.48 -2.12
N PRO A 56 -12.82 2.13 -3.35
CA PRO A 56 -13.77 1.68 -4.37
C PRO A 56 -14.51 0.39 -3.96
N LEU A 57 -13.84 -0.53 -3.26
CA LEU A 57 -14.43 -1.81 -2.86
C LEU A 57 -15.45 -1.63 -1.72
N THR A 58 -15.16 -0.71 -0.80
CA THR A 58 -16.04 -0.42 0.34
C THR A 58 -17.20 0.51 -0.05
N LEU A 59 -16.93 1.58 -0.79
CA LEU A 59 -17.92 2.61 -1.12
C LEU A 59 -18.62 2.38 -2.45
N GLY A 60 -18.04 1.60 -3.36
CA GLY A 60 -18.58 1.36 -4.70
C GLY A 60 -20.02 0.86 -4.70
N PRO A 61 -20.35 -0.23 -3.98
CA PRO A 61 -21.72 -0.73 -3.92
C PRO A 61 -22.72 0.30 -3.38
N TRP A 62 -22.33 1.08 -2.36
CA TRP A 62 -23.17 2.13 -1.78
C TRP A 62 -23.41 3.29 -2.76
N LEU A 63 -22.37 3.75 -3.46
CA LEU A 63 -22.47 4.81 -4.47
C LEU A 63 -23.32 4.38 -5.67
N VAL A 64 -23.17 3.13 -6.11
CA VAL A 64 -24.01 2.56 -7.17
C VAL A 64 -25.48 2.51 -6.73
N GLY A 65 -25.76 2.05 -5.51
CA GLY A 65 -27.12 2.06 -4.95
C GLY A 65 -27.74 3.46 -4.98
N LYS A 66 -26.99 4.48 -4.53
CA LYS A 66 -27.42 5.89 -4.59
C LYS A 66 -27.68 6.39 -6.02
N ALA A 67 -26.83 6.03 -6.97
CA ALA A 67 -27.02 6.39 -8.37
C ALA A 67 -28.32 5.78 -8.95
N VAL A 68 -28.66 4.55 -8.54
CA VAL A 68 -29.92 3.90 -8.93
C VAL A 68 -31.11 4.57 -8.26
N ASP A 69 -31.10 4.70 -6.93
CA ASP A 69 -32.25 5.16 -6.15
C ASP A 69 -32.58 6.63 -6.43
N GLU A 70 -31.58 7.50 -6.37
CA GLU A 70 -31.76 8.95 -6.48
C GLU A 70 -31.58 9.47 -7.92
N GLY A 71 -30.89 8.72 -8.77
CA GLY A 71 -30.69 9.08 -10.17
C GLY A 71 -31.74 8.41 -11.08
N ILE A 72 -31.65 7.10 -11.22
CA ILE A 72 -32.45 6.34 -12.20
C ILE A 72 -33.92 6.29 -11.80
N LEU A 73 -34.23 5.80 -10.59
CA LEU A 73 -35.61 5.62 -10.14
C LEU A 73 -36.34 6.95 -9.94
N ALA A 74 -35.63 7.99 -9.50
CA ALA A 74 -36.19 9.34 -9.39
C ALA A 74 -36.21 10.12 -10.72
N GLY A 75 -35.62 9.59 -11.79
CA GLY A 75 -35.54 10.27 -13.10
C GLY A 75 -34.65 11.52 -13.12
N SER A 76 -33.73 11.67 -12.16
CA SER A 76 -32.85 12.83 -12.01
C SER A 76 -31.48 12.58 -12.67
N SER A 77 -31.26 13.16 -13.85
CA SER A 77 -29.96 13.06 -14.53
C SER A 77 -28.84 13.78 -13.77
N SER A 78 -29.14 14.86 -13.04
CA SER A 78 -28.16 15.57 -12.23
C SER A 78 -27.66 14.72 -11.07
N ASP A 79 -28.54 14.02 -10.36
CA ASP A 79 -28.13 13.15 -9.24
C ASP A 79 -27.42 11.90 -9.74
N LEU A 80 -27.86 11.34 -10.88
CA LEU A 80 -27.15 10.25 -11.54
C LEU A 80 -25.70 10.64 -11.84
N LEU A 81 -25.47 11.80 -12.46
CA LEU A 81 -24.12 12.28 -12.79
C LEU A 81 -23.31 12.59 -11.53
N ARG A 82 -23.94 13.10 -10.47
CA ARG A 82 -23.28 13.35 -9.19
C ARG A 82 -22.75 12.05 -8.58
N TRP A 83 -23.60 11.04 -8.46
CA TRP A 83 -23.22 9.76 -7.85
C TRP A 83 -22.22 8.99 -8.73
N ALA A 84 -22.39 9.02 -10.05
CA ALA A 84 -21.41 8.46 -10.98
C ALA A 84 -20.06 9.18 -10.90
N GLY A 85 -20.05 10.51 -10.77
CA GLY A 85 -18.84 11.30 -10.57
C GLY A 85 -18.12 10.96 -9.28
N LEU A 86 -18.86 10.79 -8.17
CA LEU A 86 -18.30 10.33 -6.89
C LEU A 86 -17.73 8.91 -6.99
N LEU A 87 -18.41 8.00 -7.70
CA LEU A 87 -17.91 6.66 -7.98
C LEU A 87 -16.60 6.71 -8.79
N GLY A 88 -16.54 7.56 -9.82
CA GLY A 88 -15.33 7.82 -10.59
C GLY A 88 -14.20 8.36 -9.71
N LEU A 89 -14.50 9.32 -8.82
CA LEU A 89 -13.52 9.89 -7.90
C LEU A 89 -12.92 8.82 -6.97
N VAL A 90 -13.75 8.01 -6.30
CA VAL A 90 -13.23 6.96 -5.41
C VAL A 90 -12.45 5.91 -6.20
N THR A 91 -12.85 5.63 -7.44
CA THR A 91 -12.12 4.71 -8.35
C THR A 91 -10.74 5.24 -8.70
N VAL A 92 -10.62 6.53 -9.04
CA VAL A 92 -9.33 7.19 -9.31
C VAL A 92 -8.44 7.18 -8.07
N ILE A 93 -8.99 7.48 -6.89
CA ILE A 93 -8.28 7.37 -5.61
C ILE A 93 -7.75 5.95 -5.44
N GLY A 94 -8.63 4.94 -5.58
CA GLY A 94 -8.25 3.53 -5.50
C GLY A 94 -7.14 3.17 -6.48
N ALA A 95 -7.21 3.61 -7.74
CA ALA A 95 -6.20 3.33 -8.75
C ALA A 95 -4.83 3.95 -8.38
N VAL A 96 -4.80 5.22 -7.98
CA VAL A 96 -3.56 5.92 -7.58
C VAL A 96 -2.92 5.23 -6.37
N PHE A 97 -3.70 4.96 -5.33
CA PHE A 97 -3.19 4.28 -4.13
C PHE A 97 -2.85 2.81 -4.40
N GLY A 98 -3.52 2.14 -5.34
CA GLY A 98 -3.16 0.79 -5.78
C GLY A 98 -1.79 0.73 -6.46
N ILE A 99 -1.49 1.70 -7.34
CA ILE A 99 -0.17 1.83 -7.97
C ILE A 99 0.90 2.11 -6.92
N ALA A 100 0.63 3.03 -5.98
CA ALA A 100 1.54 3.33 -4.88
C ALA A 100 1.76 2.10 -3.97
N MET A 101 0.70 1.35 -3.64
CA MET A 101 0.75 0.13 -2.84
C MET A 101 1.64 -0.91 -3.51
N HIS A 102 1.42 -1.15 -4.80
CA HIS A 102 2.24 -2.08 -5.58
C HIS A 102 3.72 -1.67 -5.60
N THR A 103 3.99 -0.37 -5.74
CA THR A 103 5.36 0.17 -5.69
C THR A 103 6.03 -0.08 -4.34
N LEU A 104 5.30 0.08 -3.23
CA LEU A 104 5.79 -0.20 -1.88
C LEU A 104 6.00 -1.68 -1.62
N VAL A 105 5.15 -2.56 -2.16
CA VAL A 105 5.33 -4.02 -2.09
C VAL A 105 6.60 -4.44 -2.82
N VAL A 106 6.83 -3.95 -4.06
CA VAL A 106 8.06 -4.22 -4.79
C VAL A 106 9.28 -3.69 -4.03
N ARG A 107 9.19 -2.49 -3.45
CA ARG A 107 10.26 -1.94 -2.60
C ARG A 107 10.57 -2.86 -1.40
N SER A 108 9.55 -3.38 -0.72
CA SER A 108 9.73 -4.34 0.38
C SER A 108 10.45 -5.60 -0.10
N TRP A 109 10.14 -6.10 -1.30
CA TRP A 109 10.83 -7.27 -1.85
C TRP A 109 12.31 -7.00 -2.15
N LEU A 110 12.61 -5.83 -2.70
CA LEU A 110 13.99 -5.43 -2.97
C LEU A 110 14.80 -5.27 -1.68
N ILE A 111 14.20 -4.68 -0.64
CA ILE A 111 14.82 -4.63 0.70
C ILE A 111 15.03 -6.05 1.22
N ALA A 112 14.04 -6.93 1.03
CA ALA A 112 14.12 -8.29 1.54
C ALA A 112 15.21 -9.15 0.88
N LEU A 113 15.47 -8.91 -0.41
CA LEU A 113 16.42 -9.69 -1.20
C LEU A 113 17.84 -9.09 -1.18
N TYR A 114 17.96 -7.77 -1.02
CA TYR A 114 19.23 -7.06 -1.22
C TYR A 114 19.63 -6.13 -0.06
N GLY A 115 18.71 -5.81 0.85
CA GLY A 115 18.92 -4.89 1.99
C GLY A 115 19.01 -5.58 3.35
N THR A 116 18.86 -6.90 3.38
CA THR A 116 19.19 -7.80 4.50
C THR A 116 20.20 -8.81 4.05
#